data_AF-A0A1Q3PVX7-F1
#
_entry.id   AF-A0A1Q3PVX7-F1
#
_cell.length_a   1.000
_cell.length_b   1.000
_cell.length_c   1.000
_cell.angle_alpha   90.00
_cell.angle_beta   90.00
_cell.angle_gamma   90.00
#
_symmetry.space_group_name_H-M   'P 1'
#
loop_
_entity.id
_entity.type
_entity.pdbx_description
1 polymer ?
#
loop_
_entity_poly.entity_id
_entity_poly.type
_entity_poly.pdbx_seq_one_letter_code
_entity_poly.pdbx_strand_id
1 'polypeptide(L)'
;MKVLKYSLYSLALLFLALFAYYQFWFLRLPERTFDSKENVLVSPANGLVASVSAYNDSFIEVTKAKYGVINVWTKDVDTAGTIISIVMNVTNVHYQRAPLTSKIISHRYTEGKFNNAVANDNPFGIRFENEHNEILFENAEGKRVKIIQIAGLVARRIVDFVKPEQQVKKGDVVGLIKLGSQVTVILPKGVKPLVKPGQTILDGEPLAEFPLP
;
A
#
# COMPACT_ATOMS: atom_id res chain seq x y z
N MET A 1 -29.50 35.66 -16.12
CA MET A 1 -29.16 34.62 -17.13
C MET A 1 -27.67 34.54 -17.49
N LYS A 2 -26.99 35.66 -17.82
CA LYS A 2 -25.54 35.61 -18.18
C LYS A 2 -24.64 35.08 -17.05
N VAL A 3 -24.82 35.55 -15.81
CA VAL A 3 -24.05 35.09 -14.64
C VAL A 3 -24.20 33.57 -14.44
N LEU A 4 -25.44 33.07 -14.42
CA LEU A 4 -25.73 31.64 -14.33
C LEU A 4 -25.06 30.83 -15.46
N LYS A 5 -25.09 31.34 -16.69
CA LYS A 5 -24.45 30.70 -17.85
C LYS A 5 -22.92 30.62 -17.68
N TYR A 6 -22.27 31.70 -17.24
CA TYR A 6 -20.82 31.70 -16.96
C TYR A 6 -20.47 30.80 -15.77
N SER A 7 -21.27 30.79 -14.70
CA SER A 7 -21.08 29.88 -13.57
C SER A 7 -21.15 28.41 -14.00
N LEU A 8 -22.10 28.05 -14.86
CA LEU A 8 -22.21 26.70 -15.42
C LEU A 8 -21.00 26.33 -16.29
N TYR A 9 -20.50 27.26 -17.11
CA TYR A 9 -19.28 27.02 -17.90
C TYR A 9 -18.04 26.85 -17.02
N SER A 10 -17.88 27.67 -15.98
CA SER A 10 -16.78 27.53 -15.03
C SER A 10 -16.83 26.19 -14.29
N LEU A 11 -18.02 25.74 -13.88
CA LEU A 11 -18.19 24.43 -13.23
C LEU A 11 -17.87 23.28 -14.20
N ALA A 12 -18.31 23.37 -15.45
CA ALA A 12 -18.00 22.38 -16.48
C ALA A 12 -16.49 22.32 -16.77
N LEU A 13 -15.81 23.46 -16.86
CA LEU A 13 -14.35 23.53 -17.05
C LEU A 13 -13.60 22.94 -15.85
N LEU A 14 -14.04 23.24 -14.63
CA LEU A 14 -13.47 22.63 -13.42
C LEU A 14 -13.63 21.11 -13.43
N PHE A 15 -14.82 20.61 -13.77
CA PHE A 15 -15.06 19.18 -13.87
C PHE A 15 -14.17 18.52 -14.92
N LEU A 16 -14.04 19.12 -16.12
CA LEU A 16 -13.15 18.64 -17.16
C LEU A 16 -11.69 18.62 -16.71
N ALA A 17 -11.23 19.65 -15.99
CA ALA A 17 -9.88 19.72 -15.46
C ALA A 17 -9.62 18.64 -14.40
N LEU A 18 -10.57 18.41 -13.49
CA LEU A 18 -10.47 17.34 -12.48
C LEU A 18 -10.51 15.95 -13.10
N PHE A 19 -11.36 15.75 -14.10
CA PHE A 19 -11.42 14.50 -14.86
C PHE A 19 -10.11 14.25 -15.61
N ALA A 20 -9.56 15.26 -16.29
CA ALA A 20 -8.27 15.17 -16.95
C ALA A 20 -7.14 14.88 -15.95
N TYR A 21 -7.11 15.56 -14.80
CA TYR A 21 -6.17 15.25 -13.73
C TYR A 21 -6.28 13.79 -13.28
N TYR A 22 -7.50 13.30 -13.05
CA TYR A 22 -7.72 11.92 -12.63
C TYR A 22 -7.21 10.93 -13.70
N GLN A 23 -7.58 11.15 -14.96
CA GLN A 23 -7.25 10.22 -16.04
C GLN A 23 -5.75 10.22 -16.39
N PHE A 24 -5.13 11.40 -16.46
CA PHE A 24 -3.77 11.54 -16.99
C PHE A 24 -2.70 11.62 -15.91
N TRP A 25 -3.01 12.19 -14.75
CA TRP A 25 -2.02 12.36 -13.68
C TRP A 25 -2.20 11.35 -12.55
N PHE A 26 -3.42 11.17 -12.06
CA PHE A 26 -3.68 10.29 -10.93
C PHE A 26 -3.50 8.80 -11.31
N LEU A 27 -4.07 8.39 -12.44
CA LEU A 27 -3.93 7.04 -12.99
C LEU A 27 -2.66 6.82 -13.84
N ARG A 28 -1.65 7.66 -13.66
CA ARG A 28 -0.36 7.49 -14.35
C ARG A 28 0.38 6.27 -13.82
N LEU A 29 1.06 5.57 -14.72
CA LEU A 29 1.93 4.45 -14.41
C LEU A 29 3.31 4.70 -15.06
N PRO A 30 4.21 5.43 -14.38
CA PRO A 30 5.54 5.69 -14.92
C PRO A 30 6.34 4.38 -14.97
N GLU A 31 7.22 4.28 -15.96
CA GLU A 31 8.21 3.22 -16.03
C GLU A 31 9.20 3.36 -14.86
N ARG A 32 9.62 2.22 -14.31
CA ARG A 32 10.56 2.13 -13.19
C ARG A 32 11.64 1.12 -13.54
N THR A 33 12.86 1.41 -13.11
CA THR A 33 13.98 0.46 -13.12
C THR A 33 14.19 -0.07 -11.71
N PHE A 34 14.34 -1.39 -11.57
CA PHE A 34 14.48 -2.04 -10.28
C PHE A 34 15.90 -2.58 -10.12
N ASP A 35 16.40 -2.61 -8.89
CA ASP A 35 17.68 -3.27 -8.57
C ASP A 35 17.61 -4.76 -8.96
N SER A 36 18.62 -5.29 -9.64
CA SER A 36 18.69 -6.70 -10.01
C SER A 36 19.02 -7.63 -8.83
N LYS A 37 19.47 -7.09 -7.69
CA LYS A 37 19.77 -7.88 -6.49
C LYS A 37 18.53 -8.56 -5.92
N GLU A 38 18.55 -9.89 -5.84
CA GLU A 38 17.44 -10.70 -5.33
C GLU A 38 17.20 -10.53 -3.83
N ASN A 39 18.24 -10.18 -3.07
CA ASN A 39 18.11 -9.94 -1.62
C ASN A 39 17.51 -8.56 -1.29
N VAL A 40 17.32 -7.67 -2.26
CA VAL A 40 16.74 -6.32 -2.06
C VAL A 40 15.27 -6.32 -2.43
N LEU A 41 14.43 -5.97 -1.47
CA LEU A 41 13.01 -5.72 -1.66
C LEU A 41 12.80 -4.29 -2.14
N VAL A 42 11.89 -4.10 -3.08
CA VAL A 42 11.50 -2.77 -3.55
C VAL A 42 10.23 -2.28 -2.87
N SER A 43 10.08 -0.97 -2.78
CA SER A 43 8.90 -0.34 -2.23
C SER A 43 7.69 -0.66 -3.09
N PRO A 44 6.60 -1.20 -2.51
CA PRO A 44 5.38 -1.45 -3.25
C PRO A 44 4.61 -0.16 -3.55
N ALA A 45 4.97 0.99 -2.97
CA ALA A 45 4.19 2.21 -3.06
C ALA A 45 5.06 3.47 -3.19
N ASN A 46 4.52 4.49 -3.85
CA ASN A 46 5.07 5.84 -3.85
C ASN A 46 4.42 6.68 -2.74
N GLY A 47 5.17 7.10 -1.73
CA GLY A 47 4.63 7.94 -0.66
C GLY A 47 5.64 8.33 0.40
N LEU A 48 5.13 8.80 1.53
CA LEU A 48 5.88 9.11 2.74
C LEU A 48 5.92 7.87 3.65
N VAL A 49 7.09 7.49 4.13
CA VAL A 49 7.26 6.47 5.16
C VAL A 49 6.77 7.06 6.48
N ALA A 50 5.58 6.64 6.92
CA ALA A 50 4.97 7.12 8.16
C ALA A 50 5.60 6.46 9.40
N SER A 51 5.99 5.20 9.29
CA SER A 51 6.55 4.42 10.41
C SER A 51 7.45 3.29 9.91
N VAL A 52 8.39 2.90 10.78
CA VAL A 52 9.20 1.68 10.67
C VAL A 52 9.28 1.13 12.08
N SER A 53 8.56 0.04 12.35
CA SER A 53 8.30 -0.40 13.72
C SER A 53 8.44 -1.91 13.86
N ALA A 54 9.12 -2.35 14.92
CA ALA A 54 9.26 -3.76 15.21
C ALA A 54 7.94 -4.36 15.73
N TYR A 55 7.70 -5.63 15.45
CA TYR A 55 6.62 -6.43 16.05
C TYR A 55 7.16 -7.74 16.60
N ASN A 56 6.53 -8.27 17.66
CA ASN A 56 6.88 -9.54 18.30
C ASN A 56 5.65 -10.42 18.60
N ASP A 57 4.51 -10.12 17.96
CA ASP A 57 3.26 -10.82 18.15
C ASP A 57 2.84 -11.55 16.87
N SER A 58 2.12 -12.66 17.00
CA SER A 58 1.53 -13.42 15.90
C SER A 58 0.29 -12.78 15.28
N PHE A 59 -0.25 -11.78 15.98
CA PHE A 59 -1.46 -11.06 15.64
C PHE A 59 -1.35 -9.65 16.21
N ILE A 60 -1.57 -8.65 15.36
CA ILE A 60 -1.60 -7.26 15.78
C ILE A 60 -3.02 -6.76 15.61
N GLU A 61 -3.64 -6.47 16.73
CA GLU A 61 -4.91 -5.77 16.75
C GLU A 61 -4.65 -4.27 16.82
N VAL A 62 -5.02 -3.54 15.77
CA VAL A 62 -4.98 -2.09 15.76
C VAL A 62 -6.40 -1.60 16.00
N THR A 63 -6.71 -1.29 17.27
CA THR A 63 -8.05 -0.83 17.71
C THR A 63 -8.09 0.69 17.95
N LYS A 64 -9.13 1.37 17.44
CA LYS A 64 -9.41 2.78 17.76
C LYS A 64 -10.85 2.98 18.21
N ALA A 65 -11.08 2.87 19.52
CA ALA A 65 -12.32 3.26 20.20
C ALA A 65 -13.60 2.93 19.38
N LYS A 66 -14.34 3.95 18.93
CA LYS A 66 -15.60 3.82 18.17
C LYS A 66 -15.45 3.62 16.65
N TYR A 67 -14.22 3.56 16.13
CA TYR A 67 -13.94 3.69 14.70
C TYR A 67 -13.56 2.37 14.03
N GLY A 68 -13.28 1.32 14.79
CA GLY A 68 -13.05 -0.02 14.26
C GLY A 68 -11.71 -0.63 14.68
N VAL A 69 -11.51 -1.85 14.18
CA VAL A 69 -10.37 -2.71 14.48
C VAL A 69 -9.80 -3.21 13.16
N ILE A 70 -8.50 -3.01 12.93
CA ILE A 70 -7.78 -3.72 11.87
C ILE A 70 -7.02 -4.88 12.52
N ASN A 71 -7.33 -6.07 12.03
CA ASN A 71 -6.70 -7.31 12.45
C ASN A 71 -5.60 -7.67 11.47
N VAL A 72 -4.36 -7.43 11.85
CA VAL A 72 -3.19 -7.78 11.03
C VAL A 72 -2.64 -9.11 11.52
N TRP A 73 -2.83 -10.15 10.71
CA TRP A 73 -2.17 -11.44 10.94
C TRP A 73 -0.72 -11.32 10.49
N THR A 74 0.23 -11.48 11.41
CA THR A 74 1.66 -11.45 11.13
C THR A 74 2.26 -12.85 11.06
N LYS A 75 1.65 -13.83 11.74
CA LYS A 75 2.13 -15.22 11.82
C LYS A 75 2.31 -15.92 10.47
N ASP A 76 1.58 -15.49 9.44
CA ASP A 76 1.75 -16.02 8.08
C ASP A 76 3.02 -15.52 7.41
N VAL A 77 3.59 -14.40 7.88
CA VAL A 77 4.94 -13.92 7.58
C VAL A 77 5.97 -14.47 8.57
N ASP A 78 5.83 -14.13 9.86
CA ASP A 78 6.72 -14.53 10.98
C ASP A 78 6.10 -14.12 12.33
N THR A 79 6.59 -14.63 13.45
CA THR A 79 6.17 -14.21 14.81
C THR A 79 6.83 -12.93 15.29
N ALA A 80 7.90 -12.47 14.63
CA ALA A 80 8.55 -11.19 14.90
C ALA A 80 9.14 -10.60 13.62
N GLY A 81 9.34 -9.29 13.58
CA GLY A 81 9.87 -8.63 12.38
C GLY A 81 9.67 -7.13 12.38
N THR A 82 9.52 -6.55 11.18
CA THR A 82 9.32 -5.10 11.00
C THR A 82 8.08 -4.81 10.17
N ILE A 83 7.34 -3.78 10.56
CA ILE A 83 6.26 -3.19 9.79
C ILE A 83 6.69 -1.82 9.28
N ILE A 84 6.52 -1.60 7.99
CA ILE A 84 6.75 -0.31 7.33
C ILE A 84 5.43 0.20 6.77
N SER A 85 4.97 1.36 7.21
CA SER A 85 3.75 1.99 6.67
C SER A 85 4.11 3.15 5.76
N ILE A 86 3.61 3.10 4.52
CA ILE A 86 3.81 4.11 3.48
C ILE A 86 2.47 4.78 3.21
N VAL A 87 2.37 6.08 3.48
CA VAL A 87 1.18 6.88 3.20
C VAL A 87 1.37 7.68 1.93
N MET A 88 0.39 7.65 1.06
CA MET A 88 0.44 8.27 -0.26
C MET A 88 -0.63 9.36 -0.33
N ASN A 89 -0.30 10.46 -0.99
CA ASN A 89 -1.18 11.61 -1.22
C ASN A 89 -1.69 11.60 -2.67
N VAL A 90 -2.59 12.53 -2.99
CA VAL A 90 -3.25 12.62 -4.31
C VAL A 90 -2.31 12.84 -5.49
N THR A 91 -1.06 13.27 -5.27
CA THR A 91 -0.07 13.47 -6.33
C THR A 91 0.82 12.26 -6.53
N ASN A 92 0.83 11.28 -5.62
CA ASN A 92 1.62 10.06 -5.76
C ASN A 92 1.08 9.12 -6.85
N VAL A 93 1.91 8.18 -7.30
CA VAL A 93 1.50 7.06 -8.16
C VAL A 93 0.72 6.07 -7.31
N HIS A 94 -0.52 5.78 -7.69
CA HIS A 94 -1.44 4.94 -6.90
C HIS A 94 -1.45 3.47 -7.29
N TYR A 95 -0.61 3.06 -8.25
CA TYR A 95 -0.35 1.66 -8.54
C TYR A 95 0.62 1.08 -7.50
N GLN A 96 0.33 -0.14 -7.04
CA GLN A 96 1.20 -0.89 -6.14
C GLN A 96 1.99 -1.94 -6.89
N ARG A 97 3.22 -2.20 -6.43
CA ARG A 97 4.15 -3.15 -7.04
C ARG A 97 4.47 -4.33 -6.15
N ALA A 98 4.81 -5.46 -6.77
CA ALA A 98 5.37 -6.62 -6.08
C ALA A 98 6.75 -6.27 -5.49
N PRO A 99 6.97 -6.44 -4.18
CA PRO A 99 8.22 -6.06 -3.53
C PRO A 99 9.40 -6.99 -3.89
N LEU A 100 9.11 -8.21 -4.34
CA LEU A 100 10.11 -9.21 -4.71
C LEU A 100 9.53 -10.21 -5.73
N THR A 101 10.42 -10.85 -6.48
CA THR A 101 10.04 -11.99 -7.35
C THR A 101 9.56 -13.14 -6.48
N SER A 102 8.30 -13.54 -6.67
CA SER A 102 7.62 -14.43 -5.73
C SER A 102 6.36 -15.05 -6.32
N LYS A 103 5.87 -16.09 -5.62
CA LYS A 103 4.53 -16.63 -5.78
C LYS A 103 3.59 -15.96 -4.78
N ILE A 104 2.37 -15.67 -5.20
CA ILE A 104 1.32 -15.19 -4.31
C ILE A 104 0.66 -16.39 -3.63
N ILE A 105 0.91 -16.56 -2.33
CA ILE A 105 0.43 -17.71 -1.56
C ILE A 105 -0.89 -17.44 -0.84
N SER A 106 -1.24 -16.17 -0.63
CA SER A 106 -2.54 -15.77 -0.09
C SER A 106 -2.93 -14.40 -0.60
N HIS A 107 -4.23 -14.22 -0.82
CA HIS A 107 -4.86 -12.97 -1.18
C HIS A 107 -6.19 -12.89 -0.43
N ARG A 108 -6.40 -11.81 0.34
CA ARG A 108 -7.62 -11.60 1.12
C ARG A 108 -8.06 -10.14 1.04
N TYR A 109 -9.17 -9.94 0.35
CA TYR A 109 -9.84 -8.66 0.28
C TYR A 109 -10.93 -8.56 1.35
N THR A 110 -10.92 -7.46 2.10
CA THR A 110 -11.94 -7.10 3.08
C THR A 110 -12.71 -5.89 2.59
N GLU A 111 -14.01 -6.05 2.36
CA GLU A 111 -14.88 -4.95 1.97
C GLU A 111 -15.05 -3.92 3.09
N GLY A 112 -14.90 -2.64 2.75
CA GLY A 112 -15.13 -1.54 3.67
C GLY A 112 -16.60 -1.37 4.02
N LYS A 113 -16.89 -1.17 5.32
CA LYS A 113 -18.16 -0.60 5.79
C LYS A 113 -18.00 0.91 5.95
N PHE A 114 -19.02 1.71 5.61
CA PHE A 114 -19.03 3.19 5.63
C PHE A 114 -18.75 3.84 7.01
N ASN A 115 -18.32 3.08 8.02
CA ASN A 115 -17.88 3.60 9.29
C ASN A 115 -16.46 4.16 9.10
N ASN A 116 -16.41 5.48 8.89
CA ASN A 116 -15.20 6.27 8.79
C ASN A 116 -14.25 5.93 9.94
N ALA A 117 -13.05 5.52 9.59
CA ALA A 117 -12.00 5.42 10.56
C ALA A 117 -10.96 6.49 10.18
N VAL A 118 -10.95 7.57 10.96
CA VAL A 118 -9.96 8.63 10.78
C VAL A 118 -8.65 8.12 11.35
N ALA A 119 -7.53 8.33 10.65
CA ALA A 119 -6.18 8.08 11.15
C ALA A 119 -5.98 8.66 12.58
N ASN A 120 -5.22 7.98 13.44
CA ASN A 120 -4.48 8.54 14.59
C ASN A 120 -3.43 7.52 15.07
N ASP A 121 -2.50 7.97 15.90
CA ASP A 121 -1.27 7.29 16.32
C ASP A 121 -1.48 5.86 16.83
N ASN A 122 -0.96 4.91 16.06
CA ASN A 122 -0.56 3.60 16.55
C ASN A 122 0.93 3.43 16.25
N PRO A 123 1.65 2.60 17.03
CA PRO A 123 3.10 2.45 16.85
C PRO A 123 3.46 1.96 15.45
N PHE A 124 2.55 1.34 14.71
CA PHE A 124 2.79 0.79 13.37
C PHE A 124 2.41 1.76 12.24
N GLY A 125 1.88 2.95 12.52
CA GLY A 125 1.43 3.91 11.50
C GLY A 125 0.31 3.38 10.58
N ILE A 126 -0.44 2.37 11.04
CA ILE A 126 -1.52 1.74 10.27
C ILE A 126 -2.76 2.63 10.26
N ARG A 127 -3.23 3.09 9.09
CA ARG A 127 -4.52 3.79 9.01
C ARG A 127 -5.64 2.83 9.33
N PHE A 128 -6.49 3.23 10.27
CA PHE A 128 -7.76 2.57 10.52
C PHE A 128 -8.67 2.89 9.34
N GLU A 129 -8.88 1.98 8.41
CA GLU A 129 -9.91 2.03 7.37
C GLU A 129 -10.42 0.61 7.17
N ASN A 130 -11.72 0.46 6.92
CA ASN A 130 -12.33 -0.87 6.86
C ASN A 130 -12.00 -1.62 5.57
N GLU A 131 -11.80 -0.92 4.45
CA GLU A 131 -11.46 -1.55 3.17
C GLU A 131 -9.96 -1.75 3.06
N HIS A 132 -9.55 -3.01 2.97
CA HIS A 132 -8.15 -3.36 2.76
C HIS A 132 -8.00 -4.65 1.96
N ASN A 133 -6.83 -4.81 1.36
CA ASN A 133 -6.44 -6.01 0.65
C ASN A 133 -5.10 -6.50 1.18
N GLU A 134 -5.04 -7.75 1.63
CA GLU A 134 -3.81 -8.42 2.06
C GLU A 134 -3.28 -9.32 0.93
N ILE A 135 -2.01 -9.14 0.56
CA ILE A 135 -1.32 -10.00 -0.42
C ILE A 135 -0.06 -10.54 0.23
N LEU A 136 0.03 -11.87 0.32
CA LEU A 136 1.16 -12.60 0.89
C LEU A 136 2.00 -13.21 -0.23
N PHE A 137 3.28 -12.84 -0.24
CA PHE A 137 4.28 -13.25 -1.21
C PHE A 137 5.22 -14.26 -0.56
N GLU A 138 5.63 -15.28 -1.32
CA GLU A 138 6.67 -16.24 -0.94
C GLU A 138 7.68 -16.35 -2.08
N ASN A 139 8.96 -16.10 -1.79
CA ASN A 139 10.02 -16.25 -2.79
C ASN A 139 10.47 -17.71 -2.92
N ALA A 140 11.38 -17.99 -3.86
CA ALA A 140 11.90 -19.34 -4.10
C ALA A 140 12.64 -19.96 -2.90
N GLU A 141 13.09 -19.14 -1.94
CA GLU A 141 13.75 -19.55 -0.70
C GLU A 141 12.77 -19.78 0.46
N GLY A 142 11.46 -19.63 0.24
CA GLY A 142 10.42 -19.74 1.27
C GLY A 142 10.32 -18.52 2.18
N LYS A 143 11.00 -17.42 1.89
CA LYS A 143 10.90 -16.16 2.64
C LYS A 143 9.60 -15.46 2.28
N ARG A 144 8.86 -15.04 3.30
CA ARG A 144 7.54 -14.44 3.14
C ARG A 144 7.55 -12.94 3.40
N VAL A 145 6.75 -12.21 2.64
CA VAL A 145 6.51 -10.77 2.80
C VAL A 145 5.04 -10.53 2.58
N LYS A 146 4.41 -9.68 3.37
CA LYS A 146 3.01 -9.27 3.14
C LYS A 146 2.95 -7.79 2.82
N ILE A 147 2.09 -7.43 1.87
CA ILE A 147 1.61 -6.05 1.74
C ILE A 147 0.13 -5.99 2.09
N ILE A 148 -0.27 -4.89 2.71
CA ILE A 148 -1.67 -4.56 3.00
C ILE A 148 -1.96 -3.23 2.32
N GLN A 149 -2.81 -3.26 1.30
CA GLN A 149 -3.36 -2.07 0.67
C GLN A 149 -4.54 -1.59 1.51
N ILE A 150 -4.56 -0.32 1.89
CA ILE A 150 -5.61 0.26 2.75
C ILE A 150 -6.22 1.44 1.99
N ALA A 151 -7.49 1.30 1.60
CA ALA A 151 -8.24 2.34 0.90
C ALA A 151 -8.87 3.31 1.89
N GLY A 152 -8.90 4.60 1.57
CA GLY A 152 -9.45 5.64 2.45
C GLY A 152 -10.91 6.01 2.14
N LEU A 153 -11.62 6.58 3.13
CA LEU A 153 -12.93 7.27 3.18
C LEU A 153 -14.14 6.78 2.34
N VAL A 154 -14.01 6.04 1.24
CA VAL A 154 -15.16 5.52 0.47
C VAL A 154 -14.89 4.08 0.05
N ALA A 155 -15.91 3.24 0.20
CA ALA A 155 -15.85 1.83 -0.16
C ALA A 155 -15.72 1.61 -1.68
N ARG A 156 -15.03 0.52 -2.06
CA ARG A 156 -14.81 -0.05 -3.41
C ARG A 156 -13.80 0.69 -4.27
N ARG A 157 -12.57 0.79 -3.78
CA ARG A 157 -11.48 1.55 -4.41
C ARG A 157 -10.21 0.75 -4.67
N ILE A 158 -10.03 -0.41 -4.04
CA ILE A 158 -8.90 -1.27 -4.38
C ILE A 158 -9.27 -2.07 -5.63
N VAL A 159 -8.42 -1.98 -6.65
CA VAL A 159 -8.47 -2.85 -7.82
C VAL A 159 -7.32 -3.83 -7.68
N ASP A 160 -7.67 -5.10 -7.65
CA ASP A 160 -6.72 -6.20 -7.61
C ASP A 160 -6.36 -6.64 -9.03
N PHE A 161 -5.07 -6.92 -9.27
CA PHE A 161 -4.56 -7.40 -10.55
C PHE A 161 -3.94 -8.79 -10.47
N VAL A 162 -3.99 -9.42 -9.29
CA VAL A 162 -3.34 -10.70 -9.04
C VAL A 162 -4.30 -11.71 -8.44
N LYS A 163 -3.86 -12.96 -8.34
CA LYS A 163 -4.61 -14.05 -7.71
C LYS A 163 -3.67 -15.01 -6.99
N PRO A 164 -4.16 -15.79 -6.02
CA PRO A 164 -3.38 -16.88 -5.44
C PRO A 164 -2.78 -17.78 -6.53
N GLU A 165 -1.61 -18.34 -6.23
CA GLU A 165 -0.80 -19.19 -7.10
C GLU A 165 -0.13 -18.49 -8.30
N GLN A 166 -0.41 -17.20 -8.53
CA GLN A 166 0.25 -16.43 -9.58
C GLN A 166 1.71 -16.16 -9.24
N GLN A 167 2.57 -16.28 -10.25
CA GLN A 167 3.97 -15.82 -10.20
C GLN A 167 4.04 -14.35 -10.60
N VAL A 168 4.81 -13.57 -9.83
CA VAL A 168 5.09 -12.16 -10.11
C VAL A 168 6.59 -11.91 -10.05
N LYS A 169 7.07 -11.00 -10.91
CA LYS A 169 8.42 -10.48 -10.84
C LYS A 169 8.46 -9.25 -9.95
N LYS A 170 9.62 -9.01 -9.33
CA LYS A 170 9.89 -7.77 -8.60
C LYS A 170 9.54 -6.56 -9.46
N GLY A 171 8.70 -5.68 -8.93
CA GLY A 171 8.25 -4.48 -9.63
C GLY A 171 6.99 -4.63 -10.50
N ASP A 172 6.49 -5.86 -10.71
CA ASP A 172 5.21 -6.08 -11.40
C ASP A 172 4.08 -5.34 -10.67
N VAL A 173 3.11 -4.83 -11.42
CA VAL A 173 1.97 -4.12 -10.84
C VAL A 173 0.98 -5.15 -10.27
N VAL A 174 0.67 -5.02 -8.97
CA VAL A 174 -0.18 -5.98 -8.25
C VAL A 174 -1.55 -5.42 -7.88
N GLY A 175 -1.71 -4.10 -7.90
CA GLY A 175 -3.01 -3.47 -7.67
C GLY A 175 -2.99 -1.96 -7.86
N LEU A 176 -4.15 -1.35 -7.62
CA LEU A 176 -4.38 0.09 -7.68
C LEU A 176 -5.31 0.51 -6.54
N ILE A 177 -4.95 1.55 -5.80
CA ILE A 177 -5.84 2.15 -4.79
C ILE A 177 -6.41 3.45 -5.35
N LYS A 178 -7.72 3.50 -5.63
CA LYS A 178 -8.32 4.62 -6.37
C LYS A 178 -8.41 5.94 -5.62
N LEU A 179 -8.49 5.98 -4.29
CA LEU A 179 -8.62 7.22 -3.50
C LEU A 179 -8.37 6.93 -2.00
N GLY A 180 -7.29 7.47 -1.44
CA GLY A 180 -6.83 7.26 -0.05
C GLY A 180 -5.95 6.01 0.05
N SER A 181 -4.71 6.16 0.52
CA SER A 181 -3.63 5.45 -0.17
C SER A 181 -2.51 5.05 0.77
N GLN A 182 -2.76 4.11 1.68
CA GLN A 182 -1.69 3.54 2.48
C GLN A 182 -1.35 2.14 2.01
N VAL A 183 -0.05 1.83 2.00
CA VAL A 183 0.45 0.46 1.89
C VAL A 183 1.30 0.16 3.10
N THR A 184 0.94 -0.89 3.82
CA THR A 184 1.74 -1.42 4.93
C THR A 184 2.47 -2.67 4.47
N VAL A 185 3.76 -2.75 4.77
CA VAL A 185 4.62 -3.89 4.43
C VAL A 185 5.02 -4.59 5.73
N ILE A 186 4.80 -5.90 5.79
CA ILE A 186 5.19 -6.75 6.91
C ILE A 186 6.37 -7.61 6.47
N LEU A 187 7.48 -7.47 7.18
CA LEU A 187 8.74 -8.12 6.92
C LEU A 187 9.06 -9.11 8.05
N PRO A 188 9.58 -10.31 7.74
CA PRO A 188 9.97 -11.29 8.73
C PRO A 188 11.20 -10.85 9.51
N LYS A 189 11.55 -11.60 10.56
CA LYS A 189 12.73 -11.30 11.37
C LYS A 189 14.01 -11.33 10.54
N GLY A 190 14.94 -10.44 10.86
CA GLY A 190 16.26 -10.38 10.22
C GLY A 190 16.30 -9.58 8.91
N VAL A 191 15.15 -9.21 8.34
CA VAL A 191 15.10 -8.27 7.22
C VAL A 191 15.39 -6.85 7.71
N LYS A 192 16.37 -6.20 7.08
CA LYS A 192 16.83 -4.86 7.46
C LYS A 192 16.12 -3.79 6.62
N PRO A 193 15.34 -2.88 7.23
CA PRO A 193 14.80 -1.72 6.52
C PRO A 193 15.91 -0.81 6.01
N LEU A 194 15.75 -0.32 4.78
CA LEU A 194 16.64 0.66 4.14
C LEU A 194 16.09 2.08 4.19
N VAL A 195 14.91 2.26 4.81
CA VAL A 195 14.17 3.52 4.90
C VAL A 195 13.99 3.97 6.34
N LYS A 196 13.66 5.26 6.53
CA LYS A 196 13.37 5.85 7.84
C LYS A 196 12.02 6.58 7.84
N PRO A 197 11.35 6.70 9.00
CA PRO A 197 10.17 7.55 9.13
C PRO A 197 10.46 8.99 8.65
N GLY A 198 9.49 9.60 7.96
CA GLY A 198 9.61 10.92 7.36
C GLY A 198 10.27 10.96 5.97
N GLN A 199 10.84 9.85 5.50
CA GLN A 199 11.42 9.75 4.16
C GLN A 199 10.33 9.61 3.09
N THR A 200 10.47 10.29 1.95
CA THR A 200 9.68 10.00 0.75
C THR A 200 10.35 8.89 -0.05
N ILE A 201 9.56 7.94 -0.55
CA ILE A 201 10.01 6.82 -1.37
C ILE A 201 9.12 6.67 -2.62
N LEU A 202 9.70 6.24 -3.73
CA LEU A 202 9.00 5.89 -4.95
C LEU A 202 8.69 4.39 -4.98
N ASP A 203 7.62 4.02 -5.69
CA ASP A 203 7.36 2.62 -6.05
C ASP A 203 8.55 2.08 -6.85
N GLY A 204 9.13 0.96 -6.43
CA GLY A 204 10.31 0.36 -7.05
C GLY A 204 11.67 0.73 -6.44
N GLU A 205 11.75 1.70 -5.53
CA GLU A 205 13.02 2.01 -4.83
C GLU A 205 13.35 0.99 -3.73
N PRO A 206 14.62 0.79 -3.36
CA PRO A 206 15.00 -0.12 -2.27
C PRO A 206 14.28 0.20 -0.96
N LEU A 207 13.55 -0.78 -0.44
CA LEU A 207 12.77 -0.68 0.81
C LEU A 207 13.47 -1.37 1.98
N ALA A 208 13.96 -2.58 1.72
CA ALA A 208 14.56 -3.45 2.73
C ALA A 208 15.49 -4.48 2.07
N GLU A 209 16.35 -5.10 2.86
CA GLU A 209 17.25 -6.16 2.41
C GLU A 209 17.16 -7.41 3.29
N PHE A 210 17.09 -8.58 2.66
CA PHE A 210 17.34 -9.86 3.33
C PHE A 210 18.82 -9.97 3.69
N PRO A 211 19.15 -10.59 4.84
CA PRO A 211 20.53 -10.90 5.16
C PRO A 211 21.10 -11.85 4.10
N LEU A 212 22.35 -11.60 3.71
CA LEU A 212 23.10 -12.53 2.89
C LEU A 212 23.43 -13.78 3.72
N PRO A 213 23.46 -14.97 3.10
CA PRO A 213 23.86 -16.21 3.76
C PRO A 213 25.29 -16.16 4.29
#